data_AF-A0A413H0Y7-F1
#
_entry.id   AF-A0A413H0Y7-F1
#
_cell.length_a   1.000
_cell.length_b   1.000
_cell.length_c   1.000
_cell.angle_alpha   90.00
_cell.angle_beta   90.00
_cell.angle_gamma   90.00
#
_symmetry.space_group_name_H-M   'P 1'
#
loop_
_entity.id
_entity.type
_entity.pdbx_description
1 polymer ?
#
loop_
_entity_poly.entity_id
_entity_poly.type
_entity_poly.pdbx_seq_one_letter_code
_entity_poly.pdbx_strand_id
1 'polypeptide(L)'
;MKKACLLYLLLIGLSACGGKKTDAVSLNGEIKGLGSDTLYLYGADRMYDRMDTLIVEKDKFSATLTVDTLVSTILLFSDGTEYPLYLNKGDKIQIKGSNAELSALQINGNVPNTELTTFNQELKGLGTPSVKALEEKAENFIKNHPSSLASIYLLDKYFVQALQPDIERIKMLADGMTGELKDRPYMQALLSRIDEDEKVAVGKTAPYFRLRNVEGKEITRSTLKDQYLLIQFWASWDTISREQNAMFRRIYKKEQKNKDFTLIGVSLDLDKDKWKETIKTDTLKWEQTCDFAGWNGEVVKQFAIQKLPANLLLSPTGKIEGKDLDEKAIEKKVKEIQEEKEKKEAAKKKNKR
;
A
#
# COMPACT_ATOMS: atom_id res chain seq x y z
N MET A 1 -46.57 -23.84 -64.69
CA MET A 1 -46.69 -24.05 -63.24
C MET A 1 -45.41 -24.68 -62.73
N LYS A 2 -44.75 -24.02 -61.75
CA LYS A 2 -43.97 -24.56 -60.60
C LYS A 2 -43.07 -25.80 -60.86
N LYS A 3 -41.78 -25.85 -60.52
CA LYS A 3 -40.91 -25.08 -59.61
C LYS A 3 -39.44 -25.48 -59.89
N ALA A 4 -38.54 -24.53 -59.67
CA ALA A 4 -37.10 -24.67 -59.65
C ALA A 4 -36.59 -25.53 -58.48
N CYS A 5 -35.42 -26.15 -58.64
CA CYS A 5 -34.48 -26.33 -57.53
C CYS A 5 -33.04 -26.31 -58.08
N LEU A 6 -32.30 -25.30 -57.62
CA LEU A 6 -30.94 -24.93 -57.97
C LEU A 6 -29.90 -25.83 -57.28
N LEU A 7 -28.73 -25.92 -57.92
CA LEU A 7 -27.45 -26.44 -57.40
C LEU A 7 -27.13 -26.00 -55.96
N TYR A 8 -26.53 -26.92 -55.19
CA TYR A 8 -25.47 -26.57 -54.23
C TYR A 8 -24.35 -27.63 -54.27
N LEU A 9 -23.23 -27.23 -54.87
CA LEU A 9 -21.92 -27.85 -54.76
C LEU A 9 -21.11 -26.89 -53.87
N LEU A 10 -20.76 -27.28 -52.65
CA LEU A 10 -19.88 -26.47 -51.79
C LEU A 10 -19.00 -27.35 -50.90
N LEU A 11 -17.77 -27.53 -51.39
CA LEU A 11 -16.48 -27.54 -50.68
C LEU A 11 -16.44 -28.11 -49.25
N ILE A 12 -15.94 -29.35 -49.15
CA ILE A 12 -15.30 -29.86 -47.94
C ILE A 12 -13.92 -29.22 -47.84
N GLY A 13 -13.82 -28.13 -47.07
CA GLY A 13 -12.57 -27.50 -46.67
C GLY A 13 -12.09 -28.05 -45.32
N LEU A 14 -10.88 -28.60 -45.31
CA LEU A 14 -10.12 -29.06 -44.15
C LEU A 14 -10.02 -27.98 -43.05
N SER A 15 -10.27 -28.37 -41.81
CA SER A 15 -9.63 -27.77 -40.63
C SER A 15 -9.17 -28.87 -39.68
N ALA A 16 -8.11 -29.56 -40.12
CA ALA A 16 -7.20 -30.22 -39.20
C ALA A 16 -6.32 -29.14 -38.55
N CYS A 17 -6.81 -28.52 -37.47
CA CYS A 17 -5.92 -27.76 -36.60
C CYS A 17 -5.18 -28.76 -35.70
N GLY A 18 -4.01 -29.19 -36.16
CA GLY A 18 -2.99 -29.77 -35.29
C GLY A 18 -2.68 -28.79 -34.17
N GLY A 19 -3.13 -29.10 -32.95
CA GLY A 19 -2.88 -28.29 -31.78
C GLY A 19 -1.40 -28.28 -31.45
N LYS A 20 -0.66 -27.26 -31.91
CA LYS A 20 0.56 -26.85 -31.21
C LYS A 20 0.13 -26.59 -29.77
N LYS A 21 0.73 -27.28 -28.80
CA LYS A 21 0.61 -26.88 -27.38
C LYS A 21 1.08 -25.43 -27.33
N THR A 22 0.14 -24.52 -27.20
CA THR A 22 0.45 -23.12 -26.97
C THR A 22 0.92 -23.04 -25.53
N ASP A 23 2.18 -22.68 -25.33
CA ASP A 23 2.74 -22.37 -24.02
C ASP A 23 2.11 -21.12 -23.37
N ALA A 24 1.18 -20.48 -24.08
CA ALA A 24 0.39 -19.36 -23.63
C ALA A 24 -0.62 -19.75 -22.54
N VAL A 25 -0.89 -18.78 -21.67
CA VAL A 25 -1.92 -18.83 -20.65
C VAL A 25 -3.26 -18.46 -21.26
N SER A 26 -4.29 -19.27 -21.02
CA SER A 26 -5.67 -18.93 -21.36
C SER A 26 -6.39 -18.42 -20.11
N LEU A 27 -6.94 -17.21 -20.20
CA LEU A 27 -7.75 -16.60 -19.16
C LEU A 27 -9.20 -16.55 -19.65
N ASN A 28 -10.14 -17.08 -18.87
CA ASN A 28 -11.57 -16.94 -19.13
C ASN A 28 -12.30 -16.52 -17.86
N GLY A 29 -13.12 -15.47 -17.94
CA GLY A 29 -13.83 -14.91 -16.80
C GLY A 29 -15.32 -14.75 -17.05
N GLU A 30 -16.12 -15.00 -16.02
CA GLU A 30 -17.55 -14.66 -15.95
C GLU A 30 -17.86 -14.05 -14.56
N ILE A 31 -17.99 -12.73 -14.50
CA ILE A 31 -18.28 -11.98 -13.28
C ILE A 31 -19.66 -11.35 -13.43
N LYS A 32 -20.65 -11.91 -12.73
CA LYS A 32 -22.06 -11.50 -12.85
C LYS A 32 -22.25 -10.06 -12.42
N GLY A 33 -22.95 -9.28 -13.24
CA GLY A 33 -23.26 -7.87 -12.96
C GLY A 33 -22.11 -6.90 -13.24
N LEU A 34 -21.07 -7.34 -13.97
CA LEU A 34 -19.98 -6.49 -14.42
C LEU A 34 -20.35 -5.73 -15.72
N GLY A 35 -21.31 -6.24 -16.49
CA GLY A 35 -21.86 -5.61 -17.68
C GLY A 35 -20.88 -5.59 -18.84
N SER A 36 -20.62 -4.40 -19.37
CA SER A 36 -19.54 -4.16 -20.33
C SER A 36 -18.60 -3.14 -19.71
N ASP A 37 -17.33 -3.51 -19.56
CA ASP A 37 -16.34 -2.76 -18.78
C ASP A 37 -14.93 -3.07 -19.31
N THR A 38 -13.94 -2.40 -18.74
CA THR A 38 -12.52 -2.63 -19.02
C THR A 38 -11.81 -2.95 -17.71
N LEU A 39 -11.18 -4.13 -17.64
CA LEU A 39 -10.29 -4.49 -16.55
C LEU A 39 -8.84 -4.31 -16.99
N TYR A 40 -7.96 -4.02 -16.03
CA TYR A 40 -6.53 -3.98 -16.27
C TYR A 40 -5.85 -5.13 -15.55
N LEU A 41 -4.87 -5.74 -16.20
CA LEU A 41 -4.02 -6.76 -15.61
C LEU A 41 -2.59 -6.22 -15.61
N TYR A 42 -1.96 -6.08 -14.45
CA TYR A 42 -0.61 -5.55 -14.35
C TYR A 42 0.29 -6.38 -13.43
N GLY A 43 1.61 -6.38 -13.67
CA GLY A 43 2.59 -7.09 -12.85
C GLY A 43 2.63 -6.58 -11.40
N ALA A 44 2.62 -7.48 -10.42
CA ALA A 44 2.72 -7.12 -9.00
C ALA A 44 4.16 -6.82 -8.55
N ASP A 45 5.16 -7.19 -9.36
CA ASP A 45 6.51 -6.70 -9.21
C ASP A 45 6.59 -5.23 -9.66
N ARG A 46 7.35 -4.40 -8.93
CA ARG A 46 7.55 -2.97 -9.23
C ARG A 46 8.25 -2.69 -10.58
N MET A 47 8.37 -3.72 -11.42
CA MET A 47 8.66 -3.64 -12.85
C MET A 47 7.31 -3.71 -13.57
N TYR A 48 6.62 -2.56 -13.66
CA TYR A 48 5.30 -2.38 -14.30
C TYR A 48 5.30 -2.66 -15.82
N ASP A 49 6.19 -3.50 -16.31
CA ASP A 49 6.55 -3.62 -17.72
C ASP A 49 5.53 -4.48 -18.49
N ARG A 50 4.56 -5.08 -17.80
CA ARG A 50 3.47 -5.87 -18.39
C ARG A 50 2.15 -5.36 -17.86
N MET A 51 1.45 -4.60 -18.70
CA MET A 51 0.06 -4.21 -18.51
C MET A 51 -0.74 -4.71 -19.71
N ASP A 52 -1.80 -5.45 -19.44
CA ASP A 52 -2.76 -5.92 -20.43
C ASP A 52 -4.14 -5.34 -20.13
N THR A 53 -4.94 -5.19 -21.17
CA THR A 53 -6.33 -4.73 -21.08
C THR A 53 -7.27 -5.89 -21.38
N LEU A 54 -8.23 -6.13 -20.48
CA LEU A 54 -9.25 -7.17 -20.64
C LEU A 54 -10.59 -6.49 -20.91
N ILE A 55 -11.11 -6.68 -22.12
CA ILE A 55 -12.43 -6.16 -22.50
C ILE A 55 -13.51 -7.11 -22.00
N VAL A 56 -14.44 -6.57 -21.23
CA VAL A 56 -15.61 -7.30 -20.72
C VAL A 56 -16.80 -7.02 -21.61
N GLU A 57 -17.43 -8.08 -22.11
CA GLU A 57 -18.68 -8.03 -22.84
C GLU A 57 -19.70 -8.96 -22.19
N LYS A 58 -20.83 -8.38 -21.75
CA LYS A 58 -21.94 -9.13 -21.12
C LYS A 58 -21.46 -10.06 -19.99
N ASP A 59 -20.80 -9.47 -18.99
CA ASP A 59 -20.23 -10.14 -17.80
C ASP A 59 -19.03 -11.07 -18.09
N LYS A 60 -18.58 -11.19 -19.34
CA LYS A 60 -17.57 -12.17 -19.76
C LYS A 60 -16.35 -11.53 -20.38
N PHE A 61 -15.20 -12.13 -20.15
CA PHE A 61 -13.94 -11.73 -20.79
C PHE A 61 -13.05 -12.95 -21.03
N SER A 62 -12.16 -12.83 -22.00
CA SER A 62 -11.15 -13.85 -22.27
C SER A 62 -9.88 -13.23 -22.81
N ALA A 63 -8.73 -13.78 -22.45
CA ALA A 63 -7.45 -13.37 -22.99
C ALA A 63 -6.51 -14.57 -23.17
N THR A 64 -5.53 -14.39 -24.04
CA THR A 64 -4.39 -15.29 -24.20
C THR A 64 -3.12 -14.51 -23.90
N LEU A 65 -2.38 -14.91 -22.87
CA LEU A 65 -1.23 -14.18 -22.34
C LEU A 65 0.04 -15.03 -22.48
N THR A 66 1.19 -14.40 -22.54
CA THR A 66 2.49 -15.10 -22.58
C THR A 66 3.29 -14.79 -21.33
N VAL A 67 3.57 -15.82 -20.53
CA VAL A 67 4.44 -15.76 -19.36
C VAL A 67 5.45 -16.90 -19.42
N ASP A 68 6.71 -16.61 -19.07
CA ASP A 68 7.80 -17.59 -19.16
C ASP A 68 7.89 -18.47 -17.90
N THR A 69 7.48 -17.91 -16.75
CA THR A 69 7.50 -18.54 -15.44
C THR A 69 6.26 -18.16 -14.64
N LEU A 70 6.10 -18.75 -13.46
CA LEU A 70 5.09 -18.33 -12.49
C LEU A 70 5.33 -16.87 -12.08
N VAL A 71 4.32 -16.01 -12.27
CA VAL A 71 4.32 -14.57 -11.97
C VAL A 71 3.12 -14.18 -11.12
N SER A 72 3.29 -13.11 -10.33
CA SER A 72 2.21 -12.45 -9.59
C SER A 72 1.72 -11.23 -10.37
N THR A 73 0.41 -11.14 -10.58
CA THR A 73 -0.26 -10.03 -11.27
C THR A 73 -1.42 -9.51 -10.42
N ILE A 74 -1.89 -8.31 -10.72
CA ILE A 74 -3.07 -7.69 -10.11
C ILE A 74 -4.12 -7.46 -11.19
N LEU A 75 -5.33 -7.93 -10.93
CA LEU A 75 -6.53 -7.57 -11.68
C LEU A 75 -7.14 -6.32 -11.05
N LEU A 76 -7.17 -5.22 -11.79
CA LEU A 76 -7.72 -3.93 -11.38
C LEU A 76 -9.08 -3.71 -12.05
N PHE A 77 -10.09 -3.49 -11.21
CA PHE A 77 -11.46 -3.19 -11.60
C PHE A 77 -11.67 -1.67 -11.75
N SER A 78 -12.74 -1.29 -12.47
CA SER A 78 -13.08 0.11 -12.75
C SER A 78 -13.40 0.93 -11.49
N ASP A 79 -13.82 0.27 -10.40
CA ASP A 79 -14.07 0.89 -9.10
C ASP A 79 -12.79 1.07 -8.25
N GLY A 80 -11.63 0.66 -8.76
CA GLY A 80 -10.35 0.69 -8.06
C GLY A 80 -10.06 -0.54 -7.20
N THR A 81 -10.96 -1.53 -7.17
CA THR A 81 -10.70 -2.80 -6.49
C THR A 81 -9.54 -3.53 -7.16
N GLU A 82 -8.64 -4.06 -6.34
CA GLU A 82 -7.50 -4.88 -6.79
C GLU A 82 -7.64 -6.31 -6.30
N TYR A 83 -7.35 -7.28 -7.17
CA TYR A 83 -7.36 -8.70 -6.83
C TYR A 83 -6.10 -9.40 -7.34
N PRO A 84 -5.35 -10.13 -6.49
CA PRO A 84 -4.15 -10.85 -6.93
C PRO A 84 -4.48 -12.05 -7.81
N LEU A 85 -3.77 -12.18 -8.92
CA LEU A 85 -3.89 -13.27 -9.88
C LEU A 85 -2.50 -13.85 -10.17
N TYR A 86 -2.36 -15.17 -10.09
CA TYR A 86 -1.09 -15.86 -10.33
C TYR A 86 -1.14 -16.58 -11.67
N LEU A 87 -0.13 -16.42 -12.51
CA LEU A 87 -0.09 -17.00 -13.85
C LEU A 87 1.21 -17.77 -14.07
N ASN A 88 1.13 -18.98 -14.61
CA ASN A 88 2.27 -19.78 -15.02
C ASN A 88 2.10 -20.26 -16.46
N LYS A 89 3.23 -20.57 -17.10
CA LYS A 89 3.30 -21.04 -18.47
C LYS A 89 2.31 -22.20 -18.73
N GLY A 90 1.44 -22.02 -19.72
CA GLY A 90 0.43 -23.02 -20.13
C GLY A 90 -0.82 -23.12 -19.24
N ASP A 91 -0.99 -22.24 -18.25
CA ASP A 91 -2.15 -22.26 -17.37
C ASP A 91 -3.47 -22.03 -18.13
N LYS A 92 -4.54 -22.65 -17.62
CA LYS A 92 -5.91 -22.45 -18.09
C LYS A 92 -6.75 -21.88 -16.95
N ILE A 93 -6.67 -20.57 -16.78
CA ILE A 93 -7.32 -19.85 -15.69
C ILE A 93 -8.81 -19.66 -15.98
N GLN A 94 -9.63 -19.94 -14.96
CA GLN A 94 -11.07 -19.74 -14.94
C GLN A 94 -11.43 -18.83 -13.77
N ILE A 95 -12.05 -17.68 -14.03
CA ILE A 95 -12.49 -16.71 -13.04
C ILE A 95 -14.01 -16.67 -13.01
N LYS A 96 -14.61 -16.84 -11.83
CA LYS A 96 -16.05 -16.69 -11.61
C LYS A 96 -16.34 -15.85 -10.39
N GLY A 97 -17.40 -15.05 -10.44
CA GLY A 97 -17.82 -14.27 -9.28
C GLY A 97 -19.00 -13.36 -9.56
N SER A 98 -19.15 -12.33 -8.72
CA SER A 98 -20.12 -11.25 -8.90
C SER A 98 -19.46 -9.91 -8.63
N ASN A 99 -19.92 -8.86 -9.31
CA ASN A 99 -19.45 -7.50 -9.10
C ASN A 99 -19.71 -7.00 -7.67
N ALA A 100 -20.70 -7.57 -6.97
CA ALA A 100 -20.99 -7.25 -5.57
C ALA A 100 -19.97 -7.84 -4.58
N GLU A 101 -19.13 -8.79 -4.99
CA GLU A 101 -18.24 -9.54 -4.10
C GLU A 101 -16.86 -9.79 -4.75
N LEU A 102 -16.25 -8.73 -5.29
CA LEU A 102 -14.94 -8.82 -5.95
C LEU A 102 -13.81 -9.33 -5.05
N SER A 103 -13.93 -9.22 -3.72
CA SER A 103 -12.95 -9.76 -2.78
C SER A 103 -12.99 -11.29 -2.63
N ALA A 104 -14.00 -11.96 -3.21
CA ALA A 104 -14.24 -13.40 -3.06
C ALA A 104 -14.45 -14.12 -4.40
N LEU A 105 -13.73 -13.68 -5.44
CA LEU A 105 -13.70 -14.37 -6.74
C LEU A 105 -13.25 -15.83 -6.59
N GLN A 106 -13.83 -16.69 -7.43
CA GLN A 106 -13.46 -18.08 -7.56
C GLN A 106 -12.52 -18.22 -8.75
N ILE A 107 -11.23 -18.45 -8.48
CA ILE A 107 -10.20 -18.55 -9.50
C ILE A 107 -9.52 -19.91 -9.45
N ASN A 108 -9.62 -20.64 -10.56
CA ASN A 108 -9.07 -21.98 -10.72
C ASN A 108 -8.11 -22.00 -11.91
N GLY A 109 -7.34 -23.08 -12.04
CA GLY A 109 -6.46 -23.31 -13.19
C GLY A 109 -5.00 -23.50 -12.81
N ASN A 110 -4.62 -23.09 -11.60
CA ASN A 110 -3.35 -23.42 -10.96
C ASN A 110 -3.50 -23.44 -9.43
N VAL A 111 -2.48 -23.96 -8.75
CA VAL A 111 -2.45 -24.13 -7.28
C VAL A 111 -2.64 -22.81 -6.52
N PRO A 112 -1.83 -21.75 -6.72
CA PRO A 112 -1.91 -20.56 -5.86
C PRO A 112 -3.25 -19.82 -5.97
N ASN A 113 -3.89 -19.78 -7.15
CA ASN A 113 -5.23 -19.19 -7.29
C ASN A 113 -6.30 -20.04 -6.58
N THR A 114 -6.21 -21.37 -6.69
CA THR A 114 -7.16 -22.27 -6.01
C THR A 114 -7.02 -22.18 -4.49
N GLU A 115 -5.80 -22.17 -3.97
CA GLU A 115 -5.56 -21.99 -2.53
C GLU A 115 -6.10 -20.64 -2.02
N LEU A 116 -5.83 -19.54 -2.73
CA LEU A 116 -6.36 -18.23 -2.35
C LEU A 116 -7.89 -18.17 -2.45
N THR A 117 -8.48 -18.83 -3.44
CA THR A 117 -9.93 -18.97 -3.56
C THR A 117 -10.51 -19.67 -2.33
N THR A 118 -9.93 -20.80 -1.92
CA THR A 118 -10.35 -21.52 -0.71
C THR A 118 -10.25 -20.65 0.53
N PHE A 119 -9.14 -19.94 0.70
CA PHE A 119 -8.95 -19.00 1.81
C PHE A 119 -10.05 -17.93 1.87
N ASN A 120 -10.32 -17.25 0.74
CA ASN A 120 -11.34 -16.20 0.69
C ASN A 120 -12.77 -16.74 0.92
N GLN A 121 -13.06 -17.95 0.46
CA GLN A 121 -14.34 -18.62 0.73
C GLN A 121 -14.52 -18.94 2.22
N GLU A 122 -13.47 -19.43 2.89
CA GLU A 122 -13.50 -19.64 4.33
C GLU A 122 -13.77 -18.34 5.08
N LEU A 123 -13.10 -17.24 4.69
CA LEU A 123 -13.32 -15.93 5.30
C LEU A 123 -14.74 -15.42 5.10
N LYS A 124 -15.30 -15.61 3.89
CA LYS A 124 -16.69 -15.23 3.60
C LYS A 124 -17.69 -15.95 4.53
N GLY A 125 -17.41 -17.20 4.89
CA GLY A 125 -18.24 -17.97 5.83
C GLY A 125 -18.27 -17.42 7.26
N LEU A 126 -17.36 -16.51 7.62
CA LEU A 126 -17.25 -15.94 8.97
C LEU A 126 -18.10 -14.68 9.20
N GLY A 127 -18.76 -14.14 8.16
CA GLY A 127 -19.50 -12.89 8.27
C GLY A 127 -18.58 -11.69 8.49
N THR A 128 -18.58 -11.12 9.70
CA THR A 128 -17.72 -9.98 10.07
C THR A 128 -16.62 -10.42 11.05
N PRO A 129 -15.56 -11.11 10.60
CA PRO A 129 -14.51 -11.57 11.48
C PRO A 129 -13.74 -10.41 12.13
N SER A 130 -13.24 -10.63 13.34
CA SER A 130 -12.31 -9.69 13.97
C SER A 130 -10.97 -9.67 13.24
N VAL A 131 -10.20 -8.58 13.41
CA VAL A 131 -8.83 -8.48 12.87
C VAL A 131 -7.97 -9.66 13.32
N LYS A 132 -8.06 -10.05 14.60
CA LYS A 132 -7.33 -11.18 15.15
C LYS A 132 -7.71 -12.51 14.47
N ALA A 133 -9.00 -12.74 14.22
CA ALA A 133 -9.45 -13.96 13.52
C ALA A 133 -8.94 -14.02 12.07
N LEU A 134 -8.87 -12.87 11.40
CA LEU A 134 -8.28 -12.75 10.06
C LEU A 134 -6.78 -13.07 10.07
N GLU A 135 -6.03 -12.52 11.02
CA GLU A 135 -4.61 -12.81 11.19
C GLU A 135 -4.36 -14.29 11.50
N GLU A 136 -5.13 -14.91 12.39
CA GLU A 136 -5.00 -16.34 12.71
C GLU A 136 -5.25 -17.21 11.48
N LYS A 137 -6.25 -16.88 10.66
CA LYS A 137 -6.51 -17.58 9.38
C LYS A 137 -5.38 -17.40 8.39
N ALA A 138 -4.88 -16.17 8.22
CA ALA A 138 -3.78 -15.87 7.31
C ALA A 138 -2.48 -16.57 7.74
N GLU A 139 -2.17 -16.57 9.03
CA GLU A 139 -1.00 -17.28 9.58
C GLU A 139 -1.08 -18.79 9.34
N ASN A 140 -2.25 -19.39 9.60
CA ASN A 140 -2.46 -20.81 9.35
C ASN A 140 -2.29 -21.15 7.86
N PHE A 141 -2.79 -20.29 6.97
CA PHE A 141 -2.56 -20.45 5.54
C PHE A 141 -1.07 -20.41 5.22
N ILE A 142 -0.35 -19.38 5.66
CA ILE A 142 1.08 -19.19 5.36
C ILE A 142 1.90 -20.40 5.83
N LYS A 143 1.61 -20.92 7.03
CA LYS A 143 2.29 -22.09 7.60
C LYS A 143 2.01 -23.39 6.83
N ASN A 144 0.80 -23.56 6.30
CA ASN A 144 0.40 -24.76 5.57
C ASN A 144 0.70 -24.70 4.07
N HIS A 145 0.96 -23.50 3.52
CA HIS A 145 1.27 -23.26 2.12
C HIS A 145 2.60 -22.51 1.95
N PRO A 146 3.72 -23.03 2.48
CA PRO A 146 4.97 -22.28 2.59
C PRO A 146 5.65 -22.00 1.24
N SER A 147 5.19 -22.57 0.14
CA SER A 147 5.71 -22.36 -1.23
C SER A 147 4.72 -21.67 -2.17
N SER A 148 3.53 -21.29 -1.67
CA SER A 148 2.51 -20.61 -2.46
C SER A 148 2.77 -19.10 -2.56
N LEU A 149 2.66 -18.53 -3.77
CA LEU A 149 2.74 -17.08 -3.95
C LEU A 149 1.60 -16.33 -3.22
N ALA A 150 0.47 -17.00 -2.97
CA ALA A 150 -0.61 -16.46 -2.16
C ALA A 150 -0.16 -16.15 -0.73
N SER A 151 0.80 -16.90 -0.18
CA SER A 151 1.35 -16.66 1.15
C SER A 151 2.05 -15.32 1.27
N ILE A 152 2.70 -14.83 0.21
CA ILE A 152 3.34 -13.50 0.23
C ILE A 152 2.28 -12.39 0.25
N TYR A 153 1.25 -12.50 -0.57
CA TYR A 153 0.14 -11.55 -0.58
C TYR A 153 -0.56 -11.48 0.79
N LEU A 154 -0.82 -12.63 1.40
CA LEU A 154 -1.47 -12.69 2.71
C LEU A 154 -0.57 -12.17 3.83
N LEU A 155 0.75 -12.38 3.74
CA LEU A 155 1.72 -11.77 4.65
C LEU A 155 1.64 -10.24 4.60
N ASP A 156 1.74 -9.66 3.39
CA ASP A 156 1.67 -8.20 3.23
C ASP A 156 0.32 -7.65 3.70
N LYS A 157 -0.80 -8.25 3.24
CA LYS A 157 -2.16 -7.78 3.55
C LYS A 157 -2.52 -7.80 5.03
N TYR A 158 -2.23 -8.91 5.73
CA TYR A 158 -2.74 -9.10 7.10
C TYR A 158 -1.73 -8.74 8.19
N PHE A 159 -0.43 -8.73 7.89
CA PHE A 159 0.60 -8.50 8.91
C PHE A 159 1.38 -7.22 8.64
N VAL A 160 1.91 -7.04 7.41
CA VAL A 160 2.76 -5.88 7.11
C VAL A 160 1.94 -4.59 7.01
N GLN A 161 0.75 -4.66 6.44
CA GLN A 161 -0.16 -3.51 6.33
C GLN A 161 -1.07 -3.32 7.57
N ALA A 162 -0.84 -4.08 8.64
CA ALA A 162 -1.56 -3.91 9.90
C ALA A 162 -1.30 -2.52 10.51
N LEU A 163 -2.24 -2.01 11.32
CA LEU A 163 -2.08 -0.73 12.02
C LEU A 163 -0.86 -0.71 12.95
N GLN A 164 -0.53 -1.87 13.53
CA GLN A 164 0.65 -2.08 14.38
C GLN A 164 1.31 -3.40 13.97
N PRO A 165 2.19 -3.40 12.95
CA PRO A 165 2.84 -4.60 12.48
C PRO A 165 3.73 -5.22 13.56
N ASP A 166 3.53 -6.52 13.82
CA ASP A 166 4.43 -7.31 14.66
C ASP A 166 5.60 -7.82 13.80
N ILE A 167 6.72 -7.09 13.86
CA ILE A 167 7.89 -7.32 13.02
C ILE A 167 8.51 -8.70 13.27
N GLU A 168 8.55 -9.16 14.53
CA GLU A 168 9.09 -10.48 14.87
C GLU A 168 8.21 -11.58 14.29
N ARG A 169 6.89 -11.45 14.40
CA ARG A 169 5.93 -12.39 13.81
C ARG A 169 6.03 -12.40 12.28
N ILE A 170 6.16 -11.23 11.64
CA ILE A 170 6.33 -11.13 10.18
C ILE A 170 7.60 -11.86 9.73
N LYS A 171 8.74 -11.61 10.39
CA LYS A 171 10.03 -12.27 10.09
C LYS A 171 9.91 -13.78 10.27
N MET A 172 9.29 -14.24 11.36
CA MET A 172 9.05 -15.66 11.61
C MET A 172 8.22 -16.32 10.49
N LEU A 173 7.14 -15.67 10.04
CA LEU A 173 6.30 -16.19 8.96
C LEU A 173 7.04 -16.23 7.63
N ALA A 174 7.81 -15.18 7.31
CA ALA A 174 8.63 -15.12 6.10
C ALA A 174 9.74 -16.18 6.11
N ASP A 175 10.39 -16.41 7.25
CA ASP A 175 11.42 -17.43 7.42
C ASP A 175 10.88 -18.86 7.26
N GLY A 176 9.61 -19.08 7.60
CA GLY A 176 8.90 -20.34 7.37
C GLY A 176 8.58 -20.62 5.90
N MET A 177 8.65 -19.62 5.02
CA MET A 177 8.43 -19.83 3.58
C MET A 177 9.60 -20.58 2.93
N THR A 178 9.32 -21.29 1.84
CA THR A 178 10.25 -22.23 1.18
C THR A 178 10.17 -22.11 -0.34
N GLY A 179 11.11 -22.78 -1.03
CA GLY A 179 11.19 -22.76 -2.48
C GLY A 179 11.57 -21.38 -3.01
N GLU A 180 11.11 -21.06 -4.22
CA GLU A 180 11.48 -19.83 -4.92
C GLU A 180 10.93 -18.55 -4.28
N LEU A 181 10.02 -18.63 -3.28
CA LEU A 181 9.39 -17.45 -2.67
C LEU A 181 10.41 -16.49 -2.04
N LYS A 182 11.44 -17.02 -1.39
CA LYS A 182 12.50 -16.22 -0.73
C LYS A 182 13.38 -15.47 -1.70
N ASP A 183 13.55 -16.02 -2.91
CA ASP A 183 14.38 -15.45 -3.95
C ASP A 183 13.60 -14.50 -4.88
N ARG A 184 12.28 -14.32 -4.66
CA ARG A 184 11.49 -13.39 -5.46
C ARG A 184 11.83 -11.94 -5.12
N PRO A 185 12.02 -11.06 -6.13
CA PRO A 185 12.26 -9.64 -5.91
C PRO A 185 11.20 -8.96 -5.04
N TYR A 186 9.93 -9.36 -5.18
CA TYR A 186 8.84 -8.84 -4.36
C TYR A 186 9.00 -9.18 -2.87
N MET A 187 9.41 -10.41 -2.53
CA MET A 187 9.69 -10.81 -1.14
C MET A 187 10.88 -10.03 -0.57
N GLN A 188 11.97 -9.91 -1.34
CA GLN A 188 13.14 -9.14 -0.91
C GLN A 188 12.79 -7.66 -0.67
N ALA A 189 12.01 -7.06 -1.57
CA ALA A 189 11.53 -5.69 -1.40
C ALA A 189 10.62 -5.54 -0.17
N LEU A 190 9.76 -6.52 0.09
CA LEU A 190 8.88 -6.53 1.27
C LEU A 190 9.70 -6.60 2.56
N LEU A 191 10.64 -7.54 2.67
CA LEU A 191 11.50 -7.70 3.84
C LEU A 191 12.41 -6.49 4.06
N SER A 192 12.99 -5.95 2.98
CA SER A 192 13.77 -4.71 3.06
C SER A 192 12.92 -3.54 3.55
N ARG A 193 11.65 -3.42 3.10
CA ARG A 193 10.72 -2.40 3.60
C ARG A 193 10.47 -2.56 5.10
N ILE A 194 10.22 -3.79 5.55
CA ILE A 194 10.00 -4.11 6.97
C ILE A 194 11.22 -3.70 7.82
N ASP A 195 12.43 -4.00 7.36
CA ASP A 195 13.65 -3.62 8.06
C ASP A 195 13.85 -2.10 8.14
N GLU A 196 13.54 -1.36 7.06
CA GLU A 196 13.59 0.11 7.10
C GLU A 196 12.51 0.69 8.02
N ASP A 197 11.28 0.17 7.98
CA ASP A 197 10.17 0.60 8.84
C ASP A 197 10.48 0.33 10.33
N GLU A 198 11.16 -0.77 10.64
CA GLU A 198 11.58 -1.13 12.00
C GLU A 198 12.58 -0.10 12.58
N LYS A 199 13.50 0.40 11.77
CA LYS A 199 14.48 1.42 12.20
C LYS A 199 13.81 2.71 12.65
N VAL A 200 12.61 3.00 12.12
CA VAL A 200 11.83 4.20 12.41
C VAL A 200 10.49 3.88 13.09
N ALA A 201 10.41 2.76 13.80
CA ALA A 201 9.24 2.39 14.58
C ALA A 201 9.05 3.30 15.80
N VAL A 202 7.83 3.37 16.32
CA VAL A 202 7.54 4.04 17.60
C VAL A 202 8.45 3.43 18.67
N GLY A 203 9.17 4.28 19.40
CA GLY A 203 10.16 3.83 20.37
C GLY A 203 11.61 4.01 19.93
N LYS A 204 11.88 4.07 18.62
CA LYS A 204 13.24 4.23 18.10
C LYS A 204 13.66 5.70 18.07
N THR A 205 14.96 5.95 17.99
CA THR A 205 15.50 7.29 17.79
C THR A 205 15.37 7.66 16.31
N ALA A 206 14.79 8.82 16.03
CA ALA A 206 14.66 9.34 14.69
C ALA A 206 16.04 9.58 14.05
N PRO A 207 16.19 9.30 12.74
CA PRO A 207 17.39 9.64 12.01
C PRO A 207 17.63 11.16 12.02
N TYR A 208 18.89 11.54 11.89
CA TYR A 208 19.25 12.94 11.73
C TYR A 208 18.84 13.43 10.34
N PHE A 209 18.20 14.60 10.27
CA PHE A 209 17.83 15.24 9.01
C PHE A 209 18.35 16.67 8.93
N ARG A 210 18.53 17.12 7.69
CA ARG A 210 18.92 18.48 7.31
C ARG A 210 18.15 18.87 6.06
N LEU A 211 17.31 19.90 6.17
CA LEU A 211 16.49 20.39 5.07
C LEU A 211 16.60 21.91 4.95
N ARG A 212 16.26 22.45 3.77
CA ARG A 212 16.18 23.90 3.58
C ARG A 212 14.73 24.34 3.63
N ASN A 213 14.50 25.48 4.26
CA ASN A 213 13.18 26.10 4.29
C ASN A 213 12.93 27.04 3.11
N VAL A 214 11.78 27.71 3.12
CA VAL A 214 11.35 28.67 2.08
C VAL A 214 12.37 29.80 1.84
N GLU A 215 13.07 30.22 2.89
CA GLU A 215 14.11 31.26 2.87
C GLU A 215 15.50 30.71 2.48
N GLY A 216 15.61 29.39 2.31
CA GLY A 216 16.89 28.71 2.05
C GLY A 216 17.72 28.47 3.33
N LYS A 217 17.19 28.82 4.50
CA LYS A 217 17.82 28.54 5.79
C LYS A 217 17.73 27.04 6.08
N GLU A 218 18.80 26.54 6.67
CA GLU A 218 18.89 25.16 7.09
C GLU A 218 18.10 24.91 8.39
N ILE A 219 17.26 23.88 8.34
CA ILE A 219 16.48 23.35 9.44
C ILE A 219 17.00 21.95 9.75
N THR A 220 17.37 21.72 11.00
CA THR A 220 17.88 20.44 11.50
C THR A 220 17.16 20.06 12.78
N ARG A 221 17.35 18.80 13.24
CA ARG A 221 16.87 18.41 14.58
C ARG A 221 17.41 19.33 15.67
N SER A 222 18.66 19.80 15.55
CA SER A 222 19.35 20.63 16.53
C SER A 222 18.78 22.05 16.64
N THR A 223 18.27 22.62 15.54
CA THR A 223 17.60 23.94 15.57
C THR A 223 16.26 23.90 16.28
N LEU A 224 15.67 22.70 16.43
CA LEU A 224 14.37 22.45 17.05
C LEU A 224 14.51 21.66 18.36
N LYS A 225 15.71 21.71 18.98
CA LYS A 225 16.03 20.95 20.19
C LYS A 225 15.07 21.29 21.33
N ASP A 226 14.93 20.34 22.25
CA ASP A 226 14.13 20.48 23.48
C ASP A 226 12.61 20.63 23.30
N GLN A 227 12.11 20.57 22.05
CA GLN A 227 10.69 20.58 21.72
C GLN A 227 10.23 19.20 21.22
N TYR A 228 8.97 18.90 21.48
CA TYR A 228 8.23 17.92 20.70
C TYR A 228 8.05 18.44 19.28
N LEU A 229 8.40 17.61 18.31
CA LEU A 229 8.42 17.97 16.91
C LEU A 229 7.43 17.10 16.14
N LEU A 230 6.35 17.70 15.65
CA LEU A 230 5.45 17.06 14.69
C LEU A 230 5.98 17.33 13.28
N ILE A 231 6.30 16.27 12.55
CA ILE A 231 6.73 16.33 11.16
C ILE A 231 5.55 15.90 10.30
N GLN A 232 5.12 16.77 9.38
CA GLN A 232 4.12 16.47 8.36
C GLN A 232 4.82 16.25 7.02
N PHE A 233 4.65 15.09 6.40
CA PHE A 233 5.05 14.83 5.03
C PHE A 233 3.86 15.06 4.10
N TRP A 234 4.05 15.85 3.05
CA TRP A 234 2.98 16.25 2.13
C TRP A 234 3.52 16.57 0.73
N ALA A 235 2.64 16.83 -0.24
CA ALA A 235 3.02 17.39 -1.54
C ALA A 235 1.89 18.22 -2.16
N SER A 236 2.22 19.18 -3.03
CA SER A 236 1.20 20.02 -3.70
C SER A 236 0.32 19.24 -4.67
N TRP A 237 0.85 18.15 -5.24
CA TRP A 237 0.16 17.28 -6.19
C TRP A 237 -0.68 16.19 -5.51
N ASP A 238 -0.61 16.04 -4.19
CA ASP A 238 -1.36 15.05 -3.45
C ASP A 238 -2.63 15.66 -2.84
N THR A 239 -3.80 15.28 -3.38
CA THR A 239 -5.10 15.84 -2.95
C THR A 239 -5.38 15.60 -1.47
N ILE A 240 -5.09 14.39 -0.96
CA ILE A 240 -5.35 14.03 0.44
C ILE A 240 -4.44 14.83 1.39
N SER A 241 -3.18 15.05 1.01
CA SER A 241 -2.29 15.96 1.74
C SER A 241 -2.85 17.37 1.85
N ARG A 242 -3.39 17.91 0.76
CA ARG A 242 -3.99 19.25 0.74
C ARG A 242 -5.24 19.36 1.60
N GLU A 243 -6.03 18.29 1.65
CA GLU A 243 -7.16 18.20 2.58
C GLU A 243 -6.66 18.18 4.05
N GLN A 244 -5.65 17.36 4.35
CA GLN A 244 -5.06 17.28 5.69
C GLN A 244 -4.36 18.57 6.14
N ASN A 245 -3.90 19.43 5.24
CA ASN A 245 -3.37 20.74 5.59
C ASN A 245 -4.35 21.55 6.46
N ALA A 246 -5.66 21.37 6.29
CA ALA A 246 -6.67 22.01 7.15
C ALA A 246 -6.60 21.57 8.61
N MET A 247 -6.31 20.29 8.87
CA MET A 247 -6.08 19.75 10.21
C MET A 247 -4.83 20.36 10.83
N PHE A 248 -3.70 20.34 10.12
CA PHE A 248 -2.45 20.90 10.64
C PHE A 248 -2.53 22.41 10.88
N ARG A 249 -3.29 23.17 10.08
CA ARG A 249 -3.62 24.57 10.37
C ARG A 249 -4.32 24.76 11.72
N ARG A 250 -5.30 23.90 12.05
CA ARG A 250 -6.01 23.98 13.34
C ARG A 250 -5.07 23.69 14.50
N ILE A 251 -4.27 22.62 14.39
CA ILE A 251 -3.27 22.24 15.39
C ILE A 251 -2.27 23.38 15.59
N TYR A 252 -1.68 23.90 14.51
CA TYR A 252 -0.73 25.00 14.58
C TYR A 252 -1.33 26.25 15.22
N LYS A 253 -2.56 26.63 14.86
CA LYS A 253 -3.23 27.80 15.43
C LYS A 253 -3.43 27.66 16.95
N LYS A 254 -3.74 26.45 17.43
CA LYS A 254 -3.88 26.15 18.87
C LYS A 254 -2.52 26.18 19.58
N GLU A 255 -1.50 25.59 18.97
CA GLU A 255 -0.20 25.34 19.61
C GLU A 255 0.89 26.38 19.31
N GLN A 256 0.63 27.41 18.50
CA GLN A 256 1.64 28.42 18.13
C GLN A 256 2.29 29.16 19.33
N LYS A 257 1.67 29.14 20.52
CA LYS A 257 2.22 29.73 21.75
C LYS A 257 2.89 28.69 22.66
N ASN A 258 2.78 27.42 22.33
CA ASN A 258 3.34 26.31 23.10
C ASN A 258 4.84 26.22 22.81
N LYS A 259 5.68 26.58 23.79
CA LYS A 259 7.14 26.58 23.64
C LYS A 259 7.73 25.17 23.60
N ASP A 260 6.97 24.15 23.97
CA ASP A 260 7.41 22.76 24.04
C ASP A 260 6.98 21.96 22.81
N PHE A 261 6.25 22.57 21.88
CA PHE A 261 5.74 21.93 20.67
C PHE A 261 6.11 22.75 19.43
N THR A 262 6.47 22.07 18.35
CA THR A 262 6.69 22.68 17.05
C THR A 262 6.21 21.75 15.93
N LEU A 263 5.84 22.36 14.81
CA LEU A 263 5.36 21.68 13.62
C LEU A 263 6.23 22.07 12.43
N ILE A 264 6.69 21.08 11.67
CA ILE A 264 7.38 21.29 10.39
C ILE A 264 6.64 20.55 9.27
N GLY A 265 6.56 21.18 8.10
CA GLY A 265 6.16 20.52 6.86
C GLY A 265 7.39 20.13 6.05
N VAL A 266 7.41 18.88 5.57
CA VAL A 266 8.40 18.34 4.63
C VAL A 266 7.64 18.01 3.35
N SER A 267 7.85 18.82 2.31
CA SER A 267 7.22 18.59 1.01
C SER A 267 8.04 17.67 0.12
N LEU A 268 7.35 16.80 -0.62
CA LEU A 268 7.88 15.97 -1.71
C LEU A 268 7.62 16.59 -3.10
N ASP A 269 7.42 17.90 -3.17
CA ASP A 269 7.35 18.63 -4.44
C ASP A 269 8.67 18.59 -5.19
N LEU A 270 8.62 18.53 -6.52
CA LEU A 270 9.79 18.71 -7.39
C LEU A 270 9.92 20.15 -7.92
N ASP A 271 8.81 20.88 -7.92
CA ASP A 271 8.68 22.24 -8.44
C ASP A 271 8.59 23.23 -7.27
N LYS A 272 9.62 24.08 -7.16
CA LYS A 272 9.74 25.08 -6.10
C LYS A 272 8.65 26.14 -6.12
N ASP A 273 8.17 26.51 -7.30
CA ASP A 273 7.17 27.56 -7.42
C ASP A 273 5.78 27.02 -7.07
N LYS A 274 5.43 25.82 -7.52
CA LYS A 274 4.20 25.11 -7.09
C LYS A 274 4.16 24.87 -5.59
N TRP A 275 5.28 24.45 -5.01
CA TRP A 275 5.42 24.28 -3.56
C TRP A 275 5.15 25.60 -2.82
N LYS A 276 5.79 26.70 -3.22
CA LYS A 276 5.61 28.02 -2.61
C LYS A 276 4.21 28.59 -2.81
N GLU A 277 3.61 28.38 -3.98
CA GLU A 277 2.24 28.77 -4.27
C GLU A 277 1.28 28.02 -3.33
N THR A 278 1.44 26.71 -3.20
CA THR A 278 0.57 25.87 -2.37
C THR A 278 0.70 26.23 -0.89
N ILE A 279 1.90 26.54 -0.41
CA ILE A 279 2.10 27.07 0.96
C ILE A 279 1.24 28.32 1.21
N LYS A 280 1.20 29.24 0.23
CA LYS A 280 0.41 30.48 0.33
C LYS A 280 -1.08 30.18 0.27
N THR A 281 -1.52 29.42 -0.73
CA THR A 281 -2.91 29.05 -0.97
C THR A 281 -3.51 28.30 0.20
N ASP A 282 -2.78 27.31 0.72
CA ASP A 282 -3.23 26.48 1.84
C ASP A 282 -2.90 27.12 3.21
N THR A 283 -2.39 28.36 3.22
CA THR A 283 -2.05 29.14 4.43
C THR A 283 -1.21 28.36 5.45
N LEU A 284 -0.16 27.68 4.98
CA LEU A 284 0.75 26.89 5.81
C LEU A 284 1.76 27.83 6.49
N LYS A 285 1.45 28.24 7.72
CA LYS A 285 2.21 29.28 8.46
C LYS A 285 3.33 28.75 9.35
N TRP A 286 3.47 27.44 9.49
CA TRP A 286 4.57 26.81 10.22
C TRP A 286 5.80 26.65 9.31
N GLU A 287 6.91 26.18 9.87
CA GLU A 287 8.15 25.98 9.12
C GLU A 287 7.92 24.97 7.99
N GLN A 288 8.25 25.35 6.76
CA GLN A 288 8.05 24.53 5.56
C GLN A 288 9.39 24.28 4.90
N THR A 289 9.65 23.02 4.59
CA THR A 289 10.91 22.54 4.02
C THR A 289 10.66 21.65 2.80
N CYS A 290 11.62 21.65 1.86
CA CYS A 290 11.59 20.80 0.68
C CYS A 290 13.01 20.68 0.11
N ASP A 291 13.42 19.47 -0.28
CA ASP A 291 14.71 19.22 -0.95
C ASP A 291 14.58 19.09 -2.48
N PHE A 292 13.35 19.19 -3.00
CA PHE A 292 13.00 19.05 -4.42
C PHE A 292 13.39 17.72 -5.06
N ALA A 293 13.56 16.67 -4.26
CA ALA A 293 13.90 15.32 -4.73
C ALA A 293 12.69 14.38 -4.76
N GLY A 294 11.52 14.83 -4.29
CA GLY A 294 10.30 14.03 -4.24
C GLY A 294 10.50 12.73 -3.46
N TRP A 295 10.02 11.61 -4.00
CA TRP A 295 10.22 10.28 -3.39
C TRP A 295 11.69 9.85 -3.29
N ASN A 296 12.59 10.48 -4.05
CA ASN A 296 14.02 10.19 -3.98
C ASN A 296 14.75 10.97 -2.88
N GLY A 297 14.04 11.86 -2.15
CA GLY A 297 14.58 12.68 -1.09
C GLY A 297 15.19 11.86 0.04
N GLU A 298 16.33 12.34 0.54
CA GLU A 298 17.08 11.64 1.58
C GLU A 298 16.26 11.50 2.87
N VAL A 299 15.52 12.56 3.25
CA VAL A 299 14.66 12.54 4.43
C VAL A 299 13.51 11.54 4.29
N VAL A 300 12.96 11.38 3.08
CA VAL A 300 11.86 10.43 2.80
C VAL A 300 12.35 9.00 3.03
N LYS A 301 13.55 8.68 2.53
CA LYS A 301 14.20 7.37 2.71
C LYS A 301 14.57 7.12 4.16
N GLN A 302 15.22 8.09 4.81
CA GLN A 302 15.65 7.99 6.21
C GLN A 302 14.48 7.70 7.15
N PHE A 303 13.34 8.37 6.93
CA PHE A 303 12.13 8.17 7.74
C PHE A 303 11.22 7.04 7.24
N ALA A 304 11.67 6.26 6.25
CA ALA A 304 10.90 5.18 5.60
C ALA A 304 9.48 5.62 5.20
N ILE A 305 9.33 6.81 4.63
CA ILE A 305 8.02 7.33 4.21
C ILE A 305 7.60 6.63 2.91
N GLN A 306 6.53 5.83 2.97
CA GLN A 306 6.04 5.02 1.85
C GLN A 306 4.78 5.58 1.18
N LYS A 307 4.07 6.49 1.86
CA LYS A 307 2.81 7.06 1.38
C LYS A 307 2.68 8.50 1.83
N LEU A 308 1.85 9.25 1.11
CA LEU A 308 1.39 10.56 1.51
C LEU A 308 -0.13 10.55 1.73
N PRO A 309 -0.64 11.42 2.62
CA PRO A 309 0.12 12.14 3.63
C PRO A 309 0.65 11.19 4.73
N ALA A 310 1.70 11.61 5.42
CA ALA A 310 2.23 10.91 6.60
C ALA A 310 2.63 11.91 7.68
N ASN A 311 2.65 11.48 8.94
CA ASN A 311 3.19 12.31 10.01
C ASN A 311 3.92 11.51 11.08
N LEU A 312 4.87 12.16 11.74
CA LEU A 312 5.67 11.59 12.82
C LEU A 312 5.73 12.59 13.98
N LEU A 313 5.56 12.11 15.20
CA LEU A 313 5.80 12.91 16.39
C LEU A 313 7.10 12.46 17.07
N LEU A 314 8.03 13.40 17.21
CA LEU A 314 9.29 13.19 17.89
C LEU A 314 9.29 13.86 19.26
N SER A 315 9.87 13.18 20.24
CA SER A 315 10.13 13.73 21.57
C SER A 315 11.29 14.75 21.55
N PRO A 316 11.47 15.53 22.63
CA PRO A 316 12.65 16.39 22.82
C PRO A 316 13.99 15.67 22.70
N THR A 317 14.04 14.37 23.02
CA THR A 317 15.26 13.54 22.89
C THR A 317 15.42 12.94 21.49
N GLY A 318 14.48 13.20 20.58
CA GLY A 318 14.50 12.67 19.21
C GLY A 318 13.90 11.26 19.09
N LYS A 319 13.23 10.76 20.12
CA LYS A 319 12.54 9.46 20.06
C LYS A 319 11.22 9.59 19.30
N ILE A 320 10.90 8.65 18.42
CA ILE A 320 9.61 8.59 17.74
C ILE A 320 8.54 8.14 18.75
N GLU A 321 7.56 8.98 19.01
CA GLU A 321 6.46 8.72 19.95
C GLU A 321 5.12 8.48 19.25
N GLY A 322 5.03 8.74 17.95
CA GLY A 322 3.84 8.43 17.15
C GLY A 322 4.11 8.52 15.65
N LYS A 323 3.33 7.74 14.89
CA LYS A 323 3.30 7.73 13.42
C LYS A 323 1.85 7.79 12.97
N ASP A 324 1.60 8.41 11.82
CA ASP A 324 0.29 8.47 11.15
C ASP A 324 -0.85 8.87 12.09
N LEU A 325 -0.58 9.87 12.96
CA LEU A 325 -1.51 10.31 13.98
C LEU A 325 -2.66 11.12 13.35
N ASP A 326 -3.88 10.87 13.81
CA ASP A 326 -5.03 11.73 13.51
C ASP A 326 -5.07 12.97 14.43
N GLU A 327 -6.00 13.89 14.16
CA GLU A 327 -6.15 15.12 14.95
C GLU A 327 -6.34 14.85 16.45
N LYS A 328 -7.14 13.82 16.79
CA LYS A 328 -7.45 13.49 18.19
C LYS A 328 -6.22 12.93 18.90
N ALA A 329 -5.45 12.07 18.25
CA ALA A 329 -4.23 11.50 18.77
C ALA A 329 -3.17 12.57 18.99
N ILE A 330 -3.02 13.52 18.06
CA ILE A 330 -2.11 14.66 18.20
C ILE A 330 -2.55 15.53 19.38
N GLU A 331 -3.82 15.93 19.45
CA GLU A 331 -4.34 16.76 20.55
C GLU A 331 -4.19 16.08 21.92
N LYS A 332 -4.45 14.78 22.00
CA LYS A 332 -4.23 14.00 23.22
C LYS A 332 -2.76 14.07 23.64
N LYS A 333 -1.86 13.84 22.71
CA LYS A 333 -0.42 13.82 22.99
C LYS A 333 0.11 15.18 23.42
N VAL A 334 -0.38 16.26 22.80
CA VAL A 334 -0.08 17.64 23.21
C VAL A 334 -0.53 17.94 24.64
N LYS A 335 -1.71 17.46 25.04
CA LYS A 335 -2.17 17.59 26.45
C LYS A 335 -1.28 16.83 27.41
N GLU A 336 -0.91 15.59 27.08
CA GLU A 336 0.01 14.78 27.90
C GLU A 336 1.37 15.50 28.10
N ILE A 337 1.89 16.15 27.05
CA ILE A 337 3.13 16.95 27.13
C ILE A 337 3.01 18.07 28.17
N GLN A 338 1.89 18.80 28.16
CA GLN A 338 1.64 19.90 29.10
C GLN A 338 1.54 19.38 30.55
N GLU A 339 0.79 18.31 30.77
CA GLU A 339 0.64 17.70 32.09
C GLU A 339 1.95 17.14 32.66
N GLU A 340 2.78 16.49 31.83
CA GLU A 340 4.09 16.00 32.24
C GLU A 340 5.02 17.13 32.69
N LYS A 341 4.97 18.27 32.00
CA LYS A 341 5.76 19.45 32.35
C LYS A 341 5.32 20.03 33.69
N GLU A 342 4.03 20.22 33.90
CA GLU A 342 3.48 20.70 35.17
C GLU A 342 3.89 19.79 36.35
N LYS A 343 3.84 18.47 36.15
CA LYS A 343 4.31 17.49 37.14
C LYS A 343 5.82 17.63 37.42
N LYS A 344 6.65 17.75 36.38
CA LYS A 344 8.12 17.94 36.52
C LYS A 344 8.46 19.25 37.24
N GLU A 345 7.75 20.33 36.94
CA GLU A 345 7.94 21.63 37.61
C GLU A 345 7.48 21.61 39.08
N ALA A 346 6.35 20.97 39.37
CA ALA A 346 5.86 20.78 40.73
C ALA A 346 6.83 19.93 41.58
N ALA A 347 7.40 18.85 41.02
CA ALA A 347 8.39 18.02 41.69
C ALA A 347 9.69 18.79 41.98
N LYS A 348 10.18 19.60 41.03
CA LYS A 348 11.36 20.46 41.24
C LYS A 348 11.14 21.50 42.34
N LYS A 349 9.92 22.03 42.50
CA LYS A 349 9.57 22.97 43.58
C LYS A 349 9.50 22.29 44.95
N LYS A 350 9.08 21.02 45.02
CA LYS A 350 9.05 20.23 46.26
C LYS A 350 10.44 19.85 46.76
N ASN A 351 11.38 19.50 45.87
CA ASN A 351 12.75 19.12 46.26
C ASN A 351 13.67 20.30 46.60
N LYS A 352 13.20 21.55 46.46
CA LYS A 352 13.92 22.78 46.83
C LYS A 352 13.44 23.39 48.15
N ARG A 353 12.42 22.80 48.78
CA ARG A 353 11.96 23.08 50.13
C ARG A 353 12.40 21.92 51.02
#